data_AF-A0A0F9LUR4-F1
#
_entry.id   AF-A0A0F9LUR4-F1
#
_cell.length_a   1.000
_cell.length_b   1.000
_cell.length_c   1.000
_cell.angle_alpha   90.00
_cell.angle_beta   90.00
_cell.angle_gamma   90.00
#
_symmetry.space_group_name_H-M   'P 1'
#
loop_
_entity.id
_entity.type
_entity.pdbx_description
1 polymer ?
#
loop_
_entity_poly.entity_id
_entity_poly.type
_entity_poly.pdbx_seq_one_letter_code
_entity_poly.pdbx_strand_id
1 'polypeptide(L)' 'MKNIICLWSGAVIDILAGWALCDGNNGTPDLRDRFVIGAGGTYSPDDTAASTVTTGANLSYYALCYIMKL' A
#
# COMPACT_ATOMS: atom_id res chain seq x y z
N MET A 1 -4.56 -17.99 -3.58
CA MET A 1 -3.98 -16.93 -4.43
C MET A 1 -3.04 -16.15 -3.54
N LYS A 2 -1.75 -16.07 -3.88
CA LYS A 2 -0.75 -15.29 -3.14
C LYS A 2 -0.48 -14.00 -3.92
N ASN A 3 0.00 -12.95 -3.25
CA ASN A 3 0.44 -11.69 -3.88
C ASN A 3 -0.68 -10.75 -4.36
N ILE A 4 -1.89 -10.89 -3.80
CA ILE A 4 -2.94 -9.89 -3.98
C ILE A 4 -2.76 -8.82 -2.90
N ILE A 5 -2.72 -7.56 -3.32
CA ILE A 5 -2.77 -6.39 -2.44
C ILE A 5 -4.12 -5.71 -2.65
N CYS A 6 -4.79 -5.34 -1.57
CA CYS A 6 -6.02 -4.55 -1.61
C CYS A 6 -6.00 -3.39 -0.61
N LEU A 7 -6.85 -2.40 -0.87
CA LEU A 7 -7.16 -1.34 0.08
C LEU A 7 -8.01 -1.90 1.22
N TRP A 8 -7.66 -1.55 2.45
CA TRP A 8 -8.38 -1.95 3.65
C TRP A 8 -8.91 -0.73 4.39
N SER A 9 -10.21 -0.73 4.68
CA SER A 9 -10.92 0.35 5.36
C SER A 9 -11.23 0.08 6.82
N GLY A 10 -10.98 -1.14 7.32
CA GLY A 10 -11.21 -1.52 8.72
C GLY A 10 -10.03 -1.16 9.63
N ALA A 11 -10.16 -1.48 10.92
CA ALA A 11 -9.04 -1.35 11.85
C ALA A 11 -7.97 -2.40 11.54
N VAL A 12 -6.71 -2.10 11.87
CA VAL A 12 -5.59 -3.04 11.71
C VAL A 12 -5.79 -4.30 12.55
N ILE A 13 -6.44 -4.16 13.72
CA ILE A 13 -6.76 -5.28 14.61
C ILE A 13 -7.81 -6.24 14.02
N ASP A 14 -8.59 -5.80 13.03
CA ASP A 14 -9.67 -6.58 12.41
C ASP A 14 -9.20 -7.29 11.13
N ILE A 15 -7.92 -7.21 10.79
CA ILE A 15 -7.35 -7.91 9.63
C ILE A 15 -7.48 -9.42 9.86
N LEU A 16 -8.19 -10.08 8.95
CA LEU A 16 -8.51 -11.50 9.06
C LEU A 16 -7.30 -12.39 8.81
N ALA A 17 -7.31 -13.59 9.41
CA ALA A 17 -6.28 -14.59 9.21
C ALA A 17 -6.03 -14.87 7.71
N GLY A 18 -4.75 -15.00 7.36
CA GLY A 18 -4.32 -15.16 5.98
C GLY A 18 -4.14 -13.84 5.22
N TRP A 19 -4.31 -12.70 5.87
CA TRP A 19 -3.90 -11.38 5.38
C TRP A 19 -2.88 -10.77 6.33
N ALA A 20 -2.03 -9.89 5.80
CA ALA A 20 -1.09 -9.11 6.60
C ALA A 20 -1.09 -7.65 6.13
N LEU A 21 -0.79 -6.74 7.05
CA LEU A 21 -0.54 -5.34 6.73
C LEU A 21 0.69 -5.23 5.81
N CYS A 22 0.65 -4.36 4.82
CA CYS A 22 1.81 -4.03 3.98
C CYS A 22 2.74 -3.05 4.69
N ASP A 23 3.48 -3.55 5.69
CA ASP A 23 4.37 -2.78 6.56
C ASP A 23 5.85 -3.22 6.49
N GLY A 24 6.19 -4.12 5.56
CA GLY A 24 7.52 -4.69 5.42
C GLY A 24 7.72 -6.00 6.21
N ASN A 25 6.78 -6.38 7.08
CA ASN A 25 6.84 -7.64 7.82
C ASN A 25 6.16 -8.77 7.05
N ASN A 26 6.43 -10.01 7.45
CA ASN A 26 5.81 -11.21 6.87
C ASN A 26 5.97 -11.35 5.34
N GLY A 27 7.02 -10.74 4.77
CA GLY A 27 7.28 -10.73 3.33
C GLY A 27 6.39 -9.78 2.53
N THR A 28 5.64 -8.90 3.19
CA THR A 28 4.87 -7.85 2.53
C THR A 28 5.76 -6.66 2.14
N PRO A 29 5.42 -5.89 1.10
CA PRO A 29 6.08 -4.61 0.84
C PRO A 29 5.71 -3.58 1.92
N ASP A 30 6.58 -2.61 2.18
CA ASP A 30 6.26 -1.47 3.05
C ASP A 30 5.58 -0.36 2.22
N LEU A 31 4.25 -0.24 2.38
CA LEU A 31 3.41 0.74 1.68
C LEU A 31 2.88 1.83 2.61
N ARG A 32 3.37 1.92 3.85
CA ARG A 32 2.97 2.98 4.79
C ARG A 32 3.43 4.33 4.27
N ASP A 33 2.54 5.32 4.34
CA ASP A 33 2.75 6.68 3.83
C ASP A 33 3.11 6.74 2.33
N ARG A 34 2.71 5.73 1.55
CA ARG A 34 2.97 5.64 0.11
C ARG A 34 1.67 5.54 -0.69
N PHE A 35 1.71 6.11 -1.89
CA PHE A 35 0.70 5.90 -2.91
C PHE A 35 1.21 4.89 -3.94
N VAL A 36 0.37 3.93 -4.32
CA VAL A 36 0.68 2.95 -5.36
C VAL A 36 0.44 3.58 -6.74
N ILE A 37 1.45 3.51 -7.61
CA ILE A 37 1.38 3.93 -9.02
C ILE A 37 1.26 2.66 -9.89
N GLY A 38 0.45 2.72 -10.94
CA GLY A 38 0.31 1.61 -11.89
C GLY A 38 1.59 1.38 -12.69
N ALA A 39 2.04 0.13 -12.77
CA ALA A 39 3.15 -0.26 -13.62
C ALA A 39 2.77 -0.18 -15.11
N GLY A 40 3.75 0.14 -15.96
CA GLY A 40 3.62 0.30 -17.40
C GLY A 40 4.31 1.56 -17.93
N GLY A 41 4.86 1.47 -19.15
CA GLY A 41 5.54 2.60 -19.80
C GLY A 41 6.86 2.97 -19.11
N THR A 42 6.81 3.97 -18.22
CA THR A 42 8.00 4.51 -17.52
C THR A 42 8.29 3.78 -16.20
N TYR A 43 7.28 3.16 -15.59
CA TYR A 43 7.42 2.42 -14.33
C TYR A 43 7.41 0.93 -14.61
N SER A 44 8.53 0.26 -14.38
CA SER A 44 8.58 -1.20 -14.37
C SER A 44 7.87 -1.74 -13.12
N PRO A 45 7.35 -2.98 -13.14
CA PRO A 45 6.95 -3.65 -11.91
C PRO A 45 8.09 -3.62 -10.89
N ASP A 46 7.75 -3.41 -9.61
CA ASP A 46 8.67 -3.31 -8.47
C ASP A 46 9.57 -2.06 -8.44
N ASP A 47 9.43 -1.12 -9.37
CA ASP A 47 10.10 0.18 -9.26
C ASP A 47 9.64 0.91 -7.99
N THR A 48 10.62 1.40 -7.22
CA THR A 48 10.37 2.21 -6.02
C THR A 48 10.90 3.62 -6.25
N ALA A 49 10.00 4.57 -6.46
CA ALA A 49 10.35 5.98 -6.54
C ALA A 49 9.95 6.69 -5.24
N ALA A 50 10.93 7.18 -4.48
CA ALA A 50 10.72 7.94 -3.26
C ALA A 50 10.78 9.44 -3.56
N SER A 51 9.70 10.00 -4.10
CA SER A 51 9.53 11.45 -4.21
C SER A 51 8.53 11.90 -3.15
N THR A 52 8.97 12.69 -2.18
CA THR A 52 8.07 13.32 -1.21
C THR A 52 7.20 14.34 -1.95
N VAL A 53 5.97 13.95 -2.27
CA VAL A 53 4.98 14.88 -2.81
C VAL A 53 4.36 15.63 -1.65
N THR A 54 4.83 16.85 -1.38
CA THR A 54 4.11 17.78 -0.50
C THR A 54 2.88 18.26 -1.25
N THR A 55 1.70 17.74 -0.90
CA THR A 55 0.44 18.22 -1.46
C THR A 55 0.19 19.65 -0.96
N GLY A 56 0.54 20.65 -1.77
CA GLY A 56 0.41 22.08 -1.43
C GLY A 56 -1.02 22.63 -1.38
N ALA A 57 -2.03 21.77 -1.21
CA ALA A 57 -3.44 22.17 -1.17
C ALA A 57 -4.17 21.45 -0.03
N ASN A 58 -5.18 22.11 0.55
CA ASN A 58 -6.16 21.56 1.49
C ASN A 58 -6.97 20.43 0.83
N LEU A 59 -6.32 19.28 0.61
CA LEU A 59 -6.96 18.06 0.13
C LEU A 59 -7.45 17.29 1.36
N SER A 60 -8.76 17.19 1.52
CA SER A 60 -9.35 16.22 2.45
C SER A 60 -9.06 14.81 1.91
N TYR A 61 -8.06 14.12 2.46
CA TYR A 61 -7.74 12.76 2.08
C TYR A 61 -8.25 11.75 3.11
N TYR A 62 -8.77 10.62 2.61
CA TYR A 62 -9.11 9.46 3.44
C TYR A 62 -8.03 8.39 3.22
N ALA A 63 -7.10 8.27 4.18
CA ALA A 63 -5.99 7.34 4.10
C ALA A 63 -6.45 5.93 4.50
N LEU A 64 -6.37 5.00 3.56
CA LEU A 64 -6.57 3.58 3.79
C LEU A 64 -5.23 2.87 3.85
N CYS A 65 -5.13 1.80 4.63
CA CYS A 65 -3.94 0.95 4.58
C CYS A 65 -4.05 -0.09 3.46
N TYR A 66 -2.93 -0.72 3.13
CA TYR A 66 -2.86 -1.84 2.21
C TYR A 66 -2.68 -3.13 2.99
N ILE A 67 -3.37 -4.18 2.57
CA ILE A 67 -3.18 -5.55 3.08
C ILE A 67 -2.84 -6.50 1.94
N MET A 68 -1.99 -7.50 2.22
CA MET A 68 -1.56 -8.52 1.29
C MET A 68 -2.07 -9.90 1.71
N LYS A 69 -2.58 -10.67 0.74
CA LYS A 69 -2.95 -12.07 0.97
C LYS A 69 -1.68 -12.93 1.09
N LEU A 70 -1.52 -13.57 2.26
CA LEU A 70 -0.47 -14.55 2.56
C LEU A 70 -0.71 -15.90 1.85
#